data_AF-A0A9D6FCP5-F1
#
_entry.id   AF-A0A9D6FCP5-F1
#
_cell.length_a   1.000
_cell.length_b   1.000
_cell.length_c   1.000
_cell.angle_alpha   90.00
_cell.angle_beta   90.00
_cell.angle_gamma   90.00
#
_symmetry.space_group_name_H-M   'P 1'
#
loop_
_entity.id
_entity.type
_entity.pdbx_description
1 polymer ?
#
loop_
_entity_poly.entity_id
_entity_poly.type
_entity_poly.pdbx_seq_one_letter_code
_entity_poly.pdbx_strand_id
1 'polypeptide(L)'
;MTENRPTEFFQDSYRNRFILRFSIFVFVAFGACSALLYYALDRDLSGAYADAFLSLLTVRSTMLRFVIYSSVLQALFLSVATGALAVFTSHRIAGPVYKMRQYLAALRRGEQLPGGLRLRAGDQMKAFASAMDSSFTQLTDRCKRLQHDAESIADRIDRGQCVEQREIEELQTRLSSFRLD
;
A
#
# COMPACT_ATOMS: atom_id res chain seq x y z
N MET A 1 -27.35 -15.60 6.36
CA MET A 1 -26.14 -15.51 7.19
C MET A 1 -25.12 -14.74 6.38
N THR A 2 -25.14 -13.41 6.49
CA THR A 2 -24.37 -12.49 5.63
C THR A 2 -22.92 -12.43 6.12
N GLU A 3 -22.03 -12.97 5.30
CA GLU A 3 -20.58 -13.03 5.48
C GLU A 3 -20.00 -11.62 5.63
N ASN A 4 -19.58 -11.27 6.84
CA ASN A 4 -18.85 -10.05 7.14
C ASN A 4 -17.41 -10.24 6.62
N ARG A 5 -17.12 -9.75 5.41
CA ARG A 5 -15.76 -9.74 4.86
C ARG A 5 -15.01 -8.54 5.42
N PRO A 6 -13.92 -8.71 6.19
CA PRO A 6 -13.04 -7.59 6.48
C PRO A 6 -12.21 -7.30 5.21
N THR A 7 -12.78 -6.55 4.26
CA THR A 7 -12.08 -6.09 3.04
C THR A 7 -11.14 -4.91 3.32
N GLU A 8 -10.44 -4.92 4.44
CA GLU A 8 -9.42 -3.90 4.76
C GLU A 8 -8.01 -4.46 4.51
N PHE A 9 -7.74 -4.85 3.25
CA PHE A 9 -6.38 -5.17 2.81
C PHE A 9 -5.47 -3.93 2.79
N PHE A 10 -6.05 -2.73 2.73
CA PHE A 10 -5.38 -1.43 2.87
C PHE A 10 -5.76 -0.80 4.22
N GLN A 11 -4.77 -0.40 5.02
CA GLN A 11 -5.04 0.33 6.26
C GLN A 11 -5.59 1.73 5.97
N ASP A 12 -6.90 1.91 6.16
CA ASP A 12 -7.63 3.18 5.96
C ASP A 12 -7.06 4.34 6.79
N SER A 13 -6.46 4.02 7.95
CA SER A 13 -5.81 5.00 8.82
C SER A 13 -4.58 5.67 8.18
N TYR A 14 -3.88 4.97 7.28
CA TYR A 14 -2.74 5.56 6.56
C TYR A 14 -3.22 6.44 5.40
N ARG A 15 -4.21 5.97 4.63
CA ARG A 15 -4.81 6.73 3.53
C ARG A 15 -5.30 8.10 4.00
N ASN A 16 -6.07 8.14 5.10
CA ASN A 16 -6.60 9.41 5.62
C ASN A 16 -5.52 10.33 6.20
N ARG A 17 -4.53 9.80 6.96
CA ARG A 17 -3.42 10.63 7.46
C ARG A 17 -2.54 11.18 6.34
N PHE A 18 -2.35 10.41 5.28
CA PHE A 18 -1.60 10.82 4.11
C PHE A 18 -2.34 11.91 3.31
N ILE A 19 -3.62 11.68 2.98
CA ILE A 19 -4.46 12.66 2.28
C ILE A 19 -4.55 13.95 3.08
N LEU A 20 -4.77 13.88 4.39
CA LEU A 20 -4.86 15.05 5.25
C LEU A 20 -3.53 15.85 5.28
N ARG A 21 -2.39 15.19 5.45
CA ARG A 21 -1.07 15.85 5.44
C ARG A 21 -0.77 16.47 4.08
N PHE A 22 -1.09 15.77 3.00
CA PHE A 22 -0.91 16.29 1.64
C PHE A 22 -1.81 17.48 1.37
N SER A 23 -3.09 17.40 1.75
CA SER A 23 -4.04 18.50 1.61
C SER A 23 -3.59 19.73 2.39
N ILE A 24 -3.17 19.57 3.66
CA ILE A 24 -2.61 20.66 4.46
C ILE A 24 -1.36 21.25 3.79
N PHE A 25 -0.44 20.42 3.30
CA PHE A 25 0.76 20.90 2.61
C PHE A 25 0.43 21.71 1.35
N VAL A 26 -0.51 21.24 0.53
CA VAL A 26 -0.98 21.96 -0.67
C VAL A 26 -1.66 23.27 -0.28
N PHE A 27 -2.52 23.27 0.75
CA PHE A 27 -3.17 24.48 1.24
C PHE A 27 -2.16 25.53 1.75
N VAL A 28 -1.17 25.11 2.52
CA VAL A 28 -0.10 26.00 3.02
C VAL A 28 0.73 26.55 1.86
N ALA A 29 1.11 25.71 0.89
CA ALA A 29 1.86 26.14 -0.28
C ALA A 29 1.06 27.13 -1.15
N PHE A 30 -0.23 26.86 -1.37
CA PHE A 30 -1.12 27.75 -2.09
C PHE A 30 -1.28 29.09 -1.36
N GLY A 31 -1.55 29.07 -0.05
CA GLY A 31 -1.66 30.26 0.78
C GLY A 31 -0.37 31.10 0.78
N ALA A 32 0.80 30.47 0.87
CA ALA A 32 2.09 31.15 0.78
C ALA A 32 2.31 31.82 -0.59
N CYS A 33 1.96 31.13 -1.69
CA CYS A 33 2.01 31.70 -3.04
C CYS A 33 1.02 32.86 -3.21
N SER A 34 -0.21 32.73 -2.70
CA SER A 34 -1.21 33.81 -2.73
C SER A 34 -0.76 35.03 -1.91
N ALA A 35 -0.15 34.82 -0.73
CA ALA A 35 0.40 35.89 0.07
C ALA A 35 1.57 36.59 -0.64
N LEU A 36 2.49 35.83 -1.25
CA LEU A 36 3.58 36.39 -2.07
C LEU A 36 3.04 37.23 -3.23
N LEU A 37 2.00 36.76 -3.91
CA LEU A 37 1.35 37.51 -4.98
C LEU A 37 0.71 38.80 -4.44
N TYR A 38 0.03 38.76 -3.31
CA TYR A 38 -0.56 39.93 -2.67
C TYR A 38 0.50 40.97 -2.32
N TYR A 39 1.60 40.57 -1.66
CA TYR A 39 2.70 41.48 -1.32
C TYR A 39 3.41 42.05 -2.54
N ALA A 40 3.55 41.26 -3.62
CA ALA A 40 4.13 41.73 -4.87
C ALA A 40 3.24 42.80 -5.54
N LEU A 41 1.92 42.63 -5.48
CA LEU A 41 0.95 43.60 -6.00
C LEU A 41 0.84 44.86 -5.14
N ASP A 42 0.84 44.71 -3.82
CA ASP A 42 0.63 45.80 -2.87
C ASP A 42 1.81 46.79 -2.85
N ARG A 43 3.04 46.29 -3.00
CA ARG A 43 4.25 47.12 -3.10
C ARG A 43 4.22 48.12 -4.27
N ASP A 44 3.73 47.69 -5.44
CA ASP A 44 3.68 48.54 -6.62
C ASP A 44 2.43 49.46 -6.64
N LEU A 45 1.37 49.12 -5.90
CA LEU A 45 0.14 49.93 -5.84
C LEU A 45 0.29 51.20 -4.98
N SER A 46 1.10 51.17 -3.92
CA SER A 46 1.17 52.27 -2.94
C SER A 46 1.86 53.56 -3.43
N GLY A 47 2.64 53.51 -4.52
CA GLY A 47 3.47 54.64 -4.96
C GLY A 47 2.89 55.54 -6.06
N ALA A 48 1.81 55.15 -6.75
CA ALA A 48 1.45 55.75 -8.04
C ALA A 48 -0.05 56.00 -8.26
N TYR A 49 -0.83 56.28 -7.21
CA TYR A 49 -2.25 56.63 -7.34
C TYR A 49 -2.49 57.90 -8.20
N ALA A 50 -1.49 58.77 -8.35
CA ALA A 50 -1.55 59.96 -9.20
C ALA A 50 -1.34 59.68 -10.71
N ASP A 51 -0.62 58.61 -11.07
CA ASP A 51 -0.42 58.16 -12.47
C ASP A 51 -1.45 57.11 -12.93
N ALA A 52 -2.38 56.75 -12.05
CA ALA A 52 -3.26 55.57 -12.14
C ALA A 52 -4.30 55.62 -13.28
N PHE A 53 -4.63 56.80 -13.83
CA PHE A 53 -5.65 56.91 -14.88
C PHE A 53 -5.10 56.60 -16.28
N LEU A 54 -3.84 56.97 -16.56
CA LEU A 54 -3.18 56.69 -17.85
C LEU A 54 -2.64 55.25 -17.94
N SER A 55 -2.40 54.62 -16.79
CA SER A 55 -1.79 53.30 -16.68
C SER A 55 -2.81 52.15 -16.63
N LEU A 56 -4.13 52.39 -16.63
CA LEU A 56 -5.18 51.35 -16.58
C LEU A 56 -5.08 50.29 -17.69
N LEU A 57 -4.66 50.66 -18.91
CA LEU A 57 -4.42 49.72 -20.02
C LEU A 57 -3.12 48.92 -19.84
N THR A 58 -2.07 49.54 -19.29
CA THR A 58 -0.76 48.90 -19.01
C THR A 58 -0.82 48.00 -17.78
N VAL A 59 -1.54 48.41 -16.74
CA VAL A 59 -1.80 47.68 -15.48
C VAL A 59 -2.46 46.34 -15.78
N ARG A 60 -3.41 46.27 -16.73
CA ARG A 60 -4.02 44.99 -17.14
C ARG A 60 -2.98 44.00 -17.68
N SER A 61 -2.05 44.45 -18.54
CA SER A 61 -1.02 43.59 -19.13
C SER A 61 0.06 43.17 -18.12
N THR A 62 0.38 44.02 -17.15
CA THR A 62 1.35 43.72 -16.09
C THR A 62 0.75 42.82 -15.01
N MET A 63 -0.49 43.07 -14.60
CA MET A 63 -1.27 42.18 -13.72
C MET A 63 -1.42 40.78 -14.33
N LEU A 64 -1.81 40.68 -15.60
CA LEU A 64 -1.90 39.39 -16.29
C LEU A 64 -0.56 38.65 -16.31
N ARG A 65 0.56 39.36 -16.51
CA ARG A 65 1.91 38.76 -16.43
C ARG A 65 2.21 38.21 -15.04
N PHE A 66 1.94 38.96 -13.97
CA PHE A 66 2.14 38.46 -12.59
C PHE A 66 1.24 37.27 -12.26
N VAL A 67 -0.02 37.30 -12.68
CA VAL A 67 -0.96 36.17 -12.49
C VAL A 67 -0.47 34.94 -13.26
N ILE A 68 -0.03 35.09 -14.52
CA ILE A 68 0.53 33.99 -15.30
C ILE A 68 1.80 33.44 -14.64
N TYR A 69 2.75 34.28 -14.25
CA TYR A 69 3.98 33.83 -13.59
C TYR A 69 3.71 33.10 -12.28
N SER A 70 2.82 33.64 -11.44
CA SER A 70 2.44 32.98 -10.18
C SER A 70 1.72 31.66 -10.42
N SER A 71 0.86 31.58 -11.44
CA SER A 71 0.12 30.35 -11.79
C SER A 71 1.05 29.27 -12.33
N VAL A 72 2.01 29.64 -13.19
CA VAL A 72 3.03 28.72 -13.71
C VAL A 72 3.92 28.21 -12.57
N LEU A 73 4.31 29.10 -11.65
CA LEU A 73 5.12 28.72 -10.49
C LEU A 73 4.37 27.75 -9.58
N GLN A 74 3.08 27.99 -9.32
CA GLN A 74 2.22 27.10 -8.54
C GLN A 74 2.04 25.75 -9.24
N ALA A 75 1.79 25.73 -10.55
CA ALA A 75 1.63 24.50 -11.32
C ALA A 75 2.92 23.67 -11.32
N LEU A 76 4.07 24.31 -11.48
CA LEU A 76 5.37 23.65 -11.41
C LEU A 76 5.61 23.04 -10.03
N PHE A 77 5.36 23.81 -8.96
CA PHE A 77 5.49 23.33 -7.59
C PHE A 77 4.58 22.14 -7.30
N LEU A 78 3.31 22.22 -7.70
CA LEU A 78 2.34 21.15 -7.50
C LEU A 78 2.71 19.88 -8.29
N SER A 79 3.20 20.04 -9.52
CA SER A 79 3.70 18.94 -10.35
C SER A 79 4.88 18.22 -9.68
N VAL A 80 5.89 18.98 -9.24
CA VAL A 80 7.05 18.41 -8.54
C VAL A 80 6.65 17.73 -7.23
N ALA A 81 5.80 18.37 -6.42
CA ALA A 81 5.32 17.80 -5.17
C ALA A 81 4.55 16.49 -5.39
N THR A 82 3.66 16.47 -6.39
CA THR A 82 2.87 15.28 -6.73
C THR A 82 3.75 14.16 -7.30
N GLY A 83 4.70 14.49 -8.19
CA GLY A 83 5.65 13.54 -8.73
C GLY A 83 6.56 12.91 -7.68
N ALA A 84 7.13 13.74 -6.78
CA ALA A 84 7.95 13.26 -5.67
C ALA A 84 7.16 12.32 -4.75
N LEU A 85 5.88 12.65 -4.50
CA LEU A 85 4.99 11.82 -3.68
C LEU A 85 4.68 10.48 -4.33
N ALA A 86 4.45 10.45 -5.65
CA ALA A 86 4.24 9.23 -6.40
C ALA A 86 5.46 8.31 -6.35
N VAL A 87 6.66 8.87 -6.55
CA VAL A 87 7.93 8.14 -6.46
C VAL A 87 8.16 7.59 -5.05
N PHE A 88 7.96 8.42 -4.01
CA PHE A 88 8.14 8.01 -2.62
C PHE A 88 7.18 6.87 -2.24
N THR A 89 5.92 6.96 -2.70
CA THR A 89 4.91 5.92 -2.48
C THR A 89 5.29 4.63 -3.21
N SER A 90 5.78 4.72 -4.44
CA SER A 90 6.24 3.58 -5.23
C SER A 90 7.40 2.84 -4.54
N HIS A 91 8.41 3.56 -4.04
CA HIS A 91 9.52 2.94 -3.30
C HIS A 91 9.07 2.25 -2.02
N ARG A 92 8.08 2.80 -1.31
CA ARG A 92 7.51 2.15 -0.13
C ARG A 92 6.77 0.86 -0.43
N ILE A 93 6.24 0.68 -1.64
CA ILE A 93 5.53 -0.53 -2.04
C ILE A 93 6.51 -1.61 -2.53
N ALA A 94 7.56 -1.21 -3.26
CA ALA A 94 8.50 -2.14 -3.89
C ALA A 94 9.19 -3.08 -2.88
N GLY A 95 9.60 -2.58 -1.71
CA GLY A 95 10.29 -3.37 -0.68
C GLY A 95 9.43 -4.52 -0.13
N PRO A 96 8.23 -4.24 0.40
CA PRO A 96 7.28 -5.27 0.85
C PRO A 96 6.94 -6.28 -0.24
N VAL A 97 6.66 -5.83 -1.47
CA VAL A 97 6.35 -6.72 -2.61
C VAL A 97 7.50 -7.67 -2.91
N TYR A 98 8.74 -7.16 -2.89
CA TYR A 98 9.92 -7.99 -3.09
C TYR A 98 10.06 -9.09 -2.02
N LYS A 99 9.83 -8.76 -0.74
CA LYS A 99 9.81 -9.75 0.34
C LYS A 99 8.72 -10.80 0.15
N MET A 100 7.52 -10.40 -0.24
CA MET A 100 6.43 -11.33 -0.55
C MET A 100 6.79 -12.29 -1.69
N ARG A 101 7.43 -11.77 -2.74
CA ARG A 101 7.91 -12.60 -3.86
C ARG A 101 8.97 -13.61 -3.42
N GLN A 102 9.91 -13.20 -2.57
CA GLN A 102 10.90 -14.13 -2.01
C GLN A 102 10.23 -15.20 -1.12
N TYR A 103 9.24 -14.81 -0.33
CA TYR A 103 8.47 -15.73 0.51
C TYR A 103 7.76 -16.80 -0.31
N LEU A 104 7.07 -16.40 -1.39
CA LEU A 104 6.44 -17.32 -2.33
C LEU A 104 7.45 -18.20 -3.06
N ALA A 105 8.63 -17.67 -3.41
CA ALA A 105 9.67 -18.44 -4.07
C ALA A 105 10.26 -19.53 -3.16
N ALA A 106 10.46 -19.23 -1.87
CA ALA A 106 10.89 -20.21 -0.87
C ALA A 106 9.82 -21.29 -0.65
N LEU A 107 8.54 -20.88 -0.57
CA LEU A 107 7.42 -21.83 -0.48
C LEU A 107 7.38 -22.77 -1.69
N ARG A 108 7.59 -22.25 -2.90
CA ARG A 108 7.66 -23.06 -4.13
C ARG A 108 8.78 -24.11 -4.09
N ARG A 109 9.87 -23.83 -3.38
CA ARG A 109 11.00 -24.76 -3.19
C ARG A 109 10.77 -25.76 -2.05
N GLY A 110 9.67 -25.66 -1.31
CA GLY A 110 9.41 -26.51 -0.15
C GLY A 110 10.30 -26.19 1.05
N GLU A 111 10.94 -25.03 1.08
CA GLU A 111 11.79 -24.62 2.20
C GLU A 111 10.93 -24.26 3.42
N GLN A 112 11.29 -24.77 4.60
CA GLN A 112 10.73 -24.32 5.86
C GLN A 112 11.19 -22.87 6.10
N LEU A 113 10.28 -21.91 5.93
CA LEU A 113 10.58 -20.49 6.10
C LEU A 113 10.76 -20.16 7.59
N PRO A 114 11.97 -19.78 8.05
CA PRO A 114 12.17 -19.37 9.42
C PRO A 114 11.58 -17.98 9.64
N GLY A 115 10.47 -17.88 10.37
CA GLY A 115 10.03 -16.62 11.01
C GLY A 115 8.85 -15.87 10.38
N GLY A 116 8.13 -16.46 9.43
CA GLY A 116 6.89 -15.89 8.87
C GLY A 116 7.07 -14.58 8.09
N LEU A 117 6.05 -14.19 7.34
CA LEU A 117 6.06 -12.98 6.51
C LEU A 117 5.81 -11.72 7.36
N ARG A 118 6.86 -11.22 8.02
CA ARG A 118 6.81 -9.98 8.82
C ARG A 118 7.29 -8.74 8.04
N LEU A 119 6.37 -7.81 7.82
CA LEU A 119 6.64 -6.47 7.28
C LEU A 119 6.88 -5.44 8.40
N ARG A 120 7.49 -4.29 8.06
CA ARG A 120 7.84 -3.25 9.03
C ARG A 120 6.57 -2.58 9.57
N ALA A 121 6.63 -2.08 10.81
CA ALA A 121 5.58 -1.24 11.36
C ALA A 121 5.35 0.00 10.47
N GLY A 122 4.13 0.16 9.96
CA GLY A 122 3.74 1.25 9.07
C GLY A 122 3.73 0.93 7.58
N ASP A 123 4.06 -0.30 7.16
CA ASP A 123 3.86 -0.73 5.77
C ASP A 123 2.37 -0.96 5.47
N GLN A 124 1.89 -0.41 4.35
CA GLN A 124 0.48 -0.50 3.96
C GLN A 124 0.02 -1.94 3.69
N MET A 125 0.94 -2.81 3.29
CA MET A 125 0.64 -4.21 2.90
C MET A 125 0.69 -5.19 4.07
N LYS A 126 0.78 -4.71 5.31
CA LYS A 126 0.90 -5.57 6.50
C LYS A 126 -0.29 -6.51 6.67
N ALA A 127 -1.50 -6.04 6.42
CA ALA A 127 -2.71 -6.86 6.49
C ALA A 127 -2.66 -8.01 5.46
N PHE A 128 -2.29 -7.69 4.23
CA PHE A 128 -2.10 -8.69 3.17
C PHE A 128 -0.99 -9.70 3.50
N ALA A 129 0.16 -9.23 3.99
CA ALA A 129 1.24 -10.10 4.44
C ALA A 129 0.81 -11.04 5.57
N SER A 130 0.08 -10.53 6.56
CA SER A 130 -0.45 -11.35 7.66
C SER A 130 -1.47 -12.38 7.18
N ALA A 131 -2.34 -12.01 6.24
CA ALA A 131 -3.30 -12.94 5.65
C ALA A 131 -2.57 -14.07 4.91
N MET A 132 -1.60 -13.74 4.07
CA MET A 132 -0.77 -14.75 3.39
C MET A 132 -0.05 -15.66 4.38
N ASP A 133 0.62 -15.09 5.39
CA ASP A 133 1.33 -15.86 6.43
C ASP A 133 0.40 -16.85 7.14
N SER A 134 -0.80 -16.40 7.53
CA SER A 134 -1.80 -17.25 8.18
C SER A 134 -2.30 -18.38 7.28
N SER A 135 -2.56 -18.09 6.00
CA SER A 135 -2.99 -19.10 5.03
C SER A 135 -1.92 -20.16 4.79
N PHE A 136 -0.66 -19.75 4.66
CA PHE A 136 0.46 -20.68 4.45
C PHE A 136 0.78 -21.51 5.69
N THR A 137 0.65 -20.93 6.88
CA THR A 137 0.78 -21.65 8.14
C THR A 137 -0.30 -22.74 8.24
N GLN A 138 -1.56 -22.39 7.98
CA GLN A 138 -2.66 -23.36 7.98
C GLN A 138 -2.46 -24.47 6.95
N LEU A 139 -1.98 -24.15 5.75
CA LEU A 139 -1.69 -25.13 4.70
C LEU A 139 -0.58 -26.09 5.14
N THR A 140 0.51 -25.55 5.68
CA THR A 140 1.66 -26.32 6.15
C THR A 140 1.27 -27.25 7.31
N ASP A 141 0.48 -26.75 8.27
CA ASP A 141 -0.02 -27.55 9.38
C ASP A 141 -0.97 -28.67 8.92
N ARG A 142 -1.80 -28.42 7.90
CA ARG A 142 -2.63 -29.46 7.29
C ARG A 142 -1.78 -30.55 6.63
N CYS A 143 -0.74 -30.17 5.87
CA CYS A 143 0.18 -31.13 5.26
C CYS A 143 0.92 -31.96 6.31
N LYS A 144 1.43 -31.34 7.38
CA LYS A 144 2.10 -32.04 8.49
C LYS A 144 1.18 -33.04 9.18
N ARG A 145 -0.09 -32.68 9.42
CA ARG A 145 -1.07 -33.61 10.00
C ARG A 145 -1.32 -34.81 9.09
N LEU A 146 -1.50 -34.58 7.79
CA LEU A 146 -1.67 -35.68 6.83
C LEU A 146 -0.45 -36.60 6.77
N GLN A 147 0.75 -36.03 6.80
CA GLN A 147 1.99 -36.80 6.84
C GLN A 147 2.07 -37.64 8.12
N HIS A 148 1.76 -37.04 9.28
CA HIS A 148 1.75 -37.75 10.56
C HIS A 148 0.71 -38.86 10.60
N ASP A 149 -0.51 -38.61 10.12
CA ASP A 149 -1.58 -39.61 10.03
C ASP A 149 -1.12 -40.79 9.15
N ALA A 150 -0.52 -40.51 7.98
CA ALA A 150 0.00 -41.53 7.08
C ALA A 150 1.17 -42.34 7.69
N GLU A 151 2.11 -41.67 8.35
CA GLU A 151 3.23 -42.33 9.06
C GLU A 151 2.71 -43.22 10.21
N SER A 152 1.71 -42.76 10.96
CA SER A 152 1.12 -43.54 12.06
C SER A 152 0.43 -44.81 11.56
N ILE A 153 -0.25 -44.75 10.40
CA ILE A 153 -0.88 -45.92 9.78
C ILE A 153 0.19 -46.88 9.28
N ALA A 154 1.23 -46.39 8.60
CA ALA A 154 2.33 -47.22 8.11
C ALA A 154 3.03 -47.97 9.25
N ASP A 155 3.30 -47.28 10.36
CA ASP A 155 3.94 -47.85 11.55
C ASP A 155 3.05 -48.89 12.26
N ARG A 156 1.72 -48.69 12.29
CA ARG A 156 0.77 -49.70 12.80
C ARG A 156 0.76 -50.97 11.93
N ILE A 157 0.84 -50.81 10.60
CA ILE A 157 0.92 -51.94 9.65
C ILE A 157 2.23 -52.70 9.84
N ASP A 158 3.36 -52.01 9.96
CA ASP A 158 4.69 -52.62 10.17
C ASP A 158 4.76 -53.40 11.49
N ARG A 159 4.03 -52.96 12.52
CA ARG A 159 3.90 -53.68 13.80
C ARG A 159 2.88 -54.84 13.76
N GLY A 160 2.29 -55.12 12.60
CA GLY A 160 1.33 -56.21 12.40
C GLY A 160 -0.04 -55.96 13.03
N GLN A 161 -0.40 -54.70 13.32
CA GLN A 161 -1.72 -54.36 13.86
C GLN A 161 -2.75 -54.28 12.74
N CYS A 162 -3.98 -54.76 12.99
CA CYS A 162 -5.09 -54.52 12.08
C CYS A 162 -5.42 -53.03 12.03
N VAL A 163 -5.37 -52.47 10.82
CA VAL A 163 -5.89 -51.13 10.51
C VAL A 163 -7.27 -51.31 9.90
N GLU A 164 -8.26 -50.57 10.40
CA GLU A 164 -9.61 -50.65 9.85
C GLU A 164 -9.66 -50.02 8.45
N GLN A 165 -10.43 -50.63 7.54
CA GLN A 165 -10.64 -50.09 6.19
C GLN A 165 -11.18 -48.65 6.21
N ARG A 166 -11.96 -48.31 7.24
CA ARG A 166 -12.53 -46.97 7.43
C ARG A 166 -11.46 -45.88 7.64
N GLU A 167 -10.38 -46.18 8.36
CA GLU A 167 -9.28 -45.23 8.59
C GLU A 167 -8.52 -44.94 7.28
N ILE A 168 -8.36 -45.95 6.43
CA ILE A 168 -7.71 -45.83 5.11
C ILE A 168 -8.60 -45.03 4.15
N GLU A 169 -9.91 -45.29 4.15
CA GLU A 169 -10.89 -44.57 3.33
C GLU A 169 -11.02 -43.10 3.73
N GLU A 170 -10.94 -42.79 5.03
CA GLU A 170 -10.93 -41.43 5.55
C GLU A 170 -9.64 -40.68 5.14
N LEU A 171 -8.48 -41.33 5.20
CA LEU A 171 -7.23 -40.76 4.72
C LEU A 171 -7.26 -40.51 3.20
N GLN A 172 -7.79 -41.46 2.42
CA GLN A 172 -7.97 -41.31 0.98
C GLN A 172 -8.91 -40.15 0.63
N THR A 173 -10.01 -40.00 1.39
CA THR A 173 -10.95 -38.88 1.21
C THR A 173 -10.30 -37.53 1.54
N ARG A 174 -9.45 -37.48 2.58
CA ARG A 174 -8.71 -36.25 2.91
C ARG A 174 -7.64 -35.92 1.87
N LEU A 175 -6.95 -36.93 1.33
CA LEU A 175 -5.96 -36.77 0.26
C LEU A 175 -6.60 -36.33 -1.06
N SER A 176 -7.75 -36.91 -1.43
CA SER A 176 -8.47 -36.51 -2.64
C SER A 176 -8.94 -35.06 -2.57
N SER A 177 -9.35 -34.59 -1.38
CA SER A 177 -9.70 -33.17 -1.17
C SER A 177 -8.53 -32.18 -1.33
N PHE A 178 -7.28 -32.66 -1.32
CA PHE A 178 -6.06 -31.86 -1.47
C PHE A 178 -5.54 -31.83 -2.92
N ARG A 179 -6.01 -32.73 -3.78
CA ARG A 179 -5.66 -32.76 -5.20
C ARG A 179 -6.44 -31.65 -5.90
N LEU A 180 -5.78 -30.52 -6.15
CA LEU A 180 -6.30 -29.49 -7.06
C LEU A 180 -6.11 -30.01 -8.49
N ASP A 181 -7.21 -30.23 -9.20
CA ASP A 181 -7.23 -30.47 -10.66
C ASP A 181 -6.67 -29.27 -11.43
#